data_AF-A0A9W5ATP1-F1
#
_entry.id   AF-A0A9W5ATP1-F1
#
_cell.length_a   1.000
_cell.length_b   1.000
_cell.length_c   1.000
_cell.angle_alpha   90.00
_cell.angle_beta   90.00
_cell.angle_gamma   90.00
#
_symmetry.space_group_name_H-M   'P 1'
#
loop_
_entity.id
_entity.type
_entity.pdbx_description
1 polymer ?
#
loop_
_entity_poly.entity_id
_entity_poly.type
_entity_poly.pdbx_seq_one_letter_code
_entity_poly.pdbx_strand_id
1 'polypeptide(L)'
;MLSALNLDDLRTLNDILVSRPSNFVELFEGYRSKYYAIDKHSTDCYNKIRDLLLEYTFLYKESKNELLEEKLNRLDEICSNRIKKTKIYQSKLKHPLIINPKISSDTIPWRYTFRFIGKSRDDLLQKLRSHNIDCSSWYECNDKIFSYPHCGLENSKIFEKQVVNLWLDESISENQIKQNIDIILENI
;
A
#
# COMPACT_ATOMS: atom_id res chain seq x y z
N MET A 1 -8.94 -15.49 17.54
CA MET A 1 -10.33 -15.26 18.01
C MET A 1 -11.29 -15.01 16.83
N LEU A 2 -11.11 -15.70 15.69
CA LEU A 2 -11.99 -15.61 14.50
C LEU A 2 -12.52 -17.00 14.07
N SER A 3 -12.29 -18.04 14.86
CA SER A 3 -12.71 -19.42 14.56
C SER A 3 -14.13 -19.74 15.05
N ALA A 4 -14.97 -18.74 15.30
CA ALA A 4 -16.28 -18.91 15.92
C ALA A 4 -17.40 -18.00 15.39
N LEU A 5 -17.21 -17.36 14.23
CA LEU A 5 -18.33 -16.71 13.54
C LEU A 5 -18.90 -17.70 12.52
N ASN A 6 -20.12 -18.17 12.75
CA ASN A 6 -20.85 -18.91 11.73
C ASN A 6 -21.23 -17.91 10.61
N LEU A 7 -21.32 -18.37 9.37
CA LEU A 7 -21.80 -17.56 8.25
C LEU A 7 -23.18 -16.93 8.53
N ASP A 8 -24.00 -17.58 9.35
CA ASP A 8 -25.30 -17.04 9.78
C ASP A 8 -25.17 -15.80 10.69
N ASP A 9 -24.13 -15.73 11.52
CA ASP A 9 -23.85 -14.55 12.36
C ASP A 9 -23.44 -13.36 11.48
N LEU A 10 -22.64 -13.62 10.44
CA LEU A 10 -22.24 -12.60 9.47
C LEU A 10 -23.42 -12.11 8.62
N ARG A 11 -24.34 -13.01 8.26
CA ARG A 11 -25.59 -12.64 7.57
C ARG A 11 -26.47 -11.76 8.45
N THR A 12 -26.66 -12.15 9.71
CA THR A 12 -27.42 -11.37 10.69
C THR A 12 -26.80 -9.99 10.91
N LEU A 13 -25.47 -9.91 11.03
CA LEU A 13 -24.75 -8.65 11.11
C LEU A 13 -25.00 -7.79 9.85
N ASN A 14 -24.91 -8.38 8.66
CA ASN A 14 -25.15 -7.66 7.40
C ASN A 14 -26.59 -7.12 7.27
N ASP A 15 -27.58 -7.76 7.90
CA ASP A 15 -28.96 -7.28 7.88
C ASP A 15 -29.19 -6.04 8.77
N ILE A 16 -28.35 -5.84 9.79
CA ILE A 16 -28.42 -4.68 10.68
C ILE A 16 -27.50 -3.51 10.26
N LEU A 17 -26.61 -3.72 9.29
CA LEU A 17 -25.71 -2.67 8.81
C LEU A 17 -26.49 -1.57 8.08
N VAL A 18 -26.19 -0.32 8.42
CA VAL A 18 -26.71 0.87 7.73
C VAL A 18 -26.06 1.03 6.35
N SER A 19 -26.70 1.76 5.44
CA SER A 19 -26.10 2.14 4.16
C SER A 19 -24.85 2.98 4.33
N ARG A 20 -24.00 3.02 3.29
CA ARG A 20 -22.80 3.88 3.28
C ARG A 20 -23.14 5.32 3.72
N PRO A 21 -22.36 5.92 4.64
CA PRO A 21 -22.56 7.31 5.03
C PRO A 21 -22.36 8.27 3.85
N SER A 22 -23.22 9.28 3.72
CA SER A 22 -23.19 10.24 2.61
C SER A 22 -21.91 11.08 2.59
N ASN A 23 -21.30 11.33 3.76
CA ASN A 23 -20.05 12.05 3.91
C ASN A 23 -18.80 11.14 3.89
N PHE A 24 -18.88 9.94 3.30
CA PHE A 24 -17.76 8.99 3.25
C PHE A 24 -16.46 9.60 2.70
N VAL A 25 -16.54 10.43 1.66
CA VAL A 25 -15.37 11.08 1.06
C VAL A 25 -14.66 12.00 2.06
N GLU A 26 -15.42 12.79 2.82
CA GLU A 26 -14.89 13.67 3.85
C GLU A 26 -14.26 12.88 4.99
N LEU A 27 -14.91 11.79 5.43
CA LEU A 27 -14.38 10.89 6.45
C LEU A 27 -13.05 10.25 6.00
N PHE A 28 -12.98 9.80 4.74
CA PHE A 28 -11.77 9.21 4.18
C PHE A 28 -10.62 10.21 4.08
N GLU A 29 -10.89 11.43 3.63
CA GLU A 29 -9.86 12.50 3.60
C GLU A 29 -9.44 12.91 5.01
N GLY A 30 -10.37 12.93 5.97
CA GLY A 30 -10.08 13.14 7.38
C GLY A 30 -9.12 12.09 7.95
N TYR A 31 -9.40 10.80 7.69
CA TYR A 31 -8.50 9.69 8.02
C TYR A 31 -7.12 9.89 7.41
N ARG A 32 -7.07 10.16 6.09
CA ARG A 32 -5.81 10.30 5.34
C ARG A 32 -4.95 11.42 5.93
N SER A 33 -5.55 12.59 6.17
CA SER A 33 -4.87 13.74 6.76
C SER A 33 -4.29 13.43 8.14
N LYS A 34 -5.10 12.85 9.03
CA LYS A 34 -4.64 12.46 10.38
C LYS A 34 -3.56 11.39 10.33
N TYR A 35 -3.68 10.40 9.47
CA TYR A 35 -2.70 9.32 9.33
C TYR A 35 -1.32 9.85 8.91
N TYR A 36 -1.27 10.75 7.92
CA TYR A 36 0.00 11.35 7.48
C TYR A 36 0.59 12.36 8.47
N ALA A 37 -0.22 12.91 9.38
CA ALA A 37 0.24 13.79 10.45
C ALA A 37 0.85 13.03 11.66
N ILE A 38 0.73 11.69 11.72
CA ILE A 38 1.32 10.89 12.81
C ILE A 38 2.85 10.94 12.70
N ASP A 39 3.49 11.41 13.77
CA ASP A 39 4.94 11.29 13.94
C ASP A 39 5.33 9.82 14.12
N LYS A 40 5.97 9.27 13.08
CA LYS A 40 6.42 7.88 13.04
C LYS A 40 7.60 7.58 13.95
N HIS A 41 8.27 8.60 14.48
CA HIS A 41 9.38 8.46 15.42
C HIS A 41 8.90 8.47 16.88
N SER A 42 7.64 8.80 17.13
CA SER A 42 7.03 8.76 18.45
C SER A 42 6.96 7.31 18.97
N THR A 43 7.30 7.11 20.25
CA THR A 43 7.13 5.83 20.95
C THR A 43 5.67 5.36 21.02
N ASP A 44 4.73 6.28 20.85
CA ASP A 44 3.28 6.05 20.88
C ASP A 44 2.66 5.91 19.47
N CYS A 45 3.48 5.87 18.42
CA CYS A 45 3.03 5.83 17.02
C CYS A 45 1.99 4.74 16.75
N TYR A 46 2.22 3.50 17.19
CA TYR A 46 1.32 2.38 16.93
C TYR A 46 -0.01 2.48 17.68
N ASN A 47 -0.04 3.05 18.88
CA ASN A 47 -1.29 3.31 19.58
C ASN A 47 -2.10 4.36 18.82
N LYS A 48 -1.47 5.44 18.36
CA LYS A 48 -2.14 6.47 17.54
C LYS A 48 -2.69 5.90 16.24
N ILE A 49 -1.93 5.03 15.55
CA ILE A 49 -2.42 4.33 14.34
C ILE A 49 -3.61 3.44 14.69
N ARG A 50 -3.54 2.65 15.76
CA ARG A 50 -4.64 1.80 16.21
C ARG A 50 -5.90 2.62 16.51
N ASP A 51 -5.76 3.68 17.30
CA ASP A 51 -6.88 4.51 17.74
C ASP A 51 -7.51 5.23 16.53
N LEU A 52 -6.68 5.70 15.59
CA LEU A 52 -7.15 6.26 14.32
C LEU A 52 -7.90 5.22 13.47
N LEU A 53 -7.39 3.99 13.37
CA LEU A 53 -8.08 2.92 12.65
C LEU A 53 -9.43 2.60 13.30
N LEU A 54 -9.51 2.53 14.63
CA LEU A 54 -10.76 2.31 15.35
C LEU A 54 -11.75 3.48 15.15
N GLU A 55 -11.27 4.72 15.15
CA GLU A 55 -12.07 5.92 14.89
C GLU A 55 -12.66 5.92 13.47
N TYR A 56 -11.90 5.48 12.47
CA TYR A 56 -12.27 5.56 11.05
C TYR A 56 -12.69 4.21 10.44
N THR A 57 -12.96 3.19 11.26
CA THR A 57 -13.53 1.91 10.78
C THR A 57 -15.05 2.02 10.74
N PHE A 58 -15.60 2.19 9.53
CA PHE A 58 -17.03 2.23 9.30
C PHE A 58 -17.50 0.93 8.66
N LEU A 59 -18.43 0.23 9.32
CA LEU A 59 -19.10 -0.95 8.77
C LEU A 59 -20.46 -0.52 8.21
N TYR A 60 -20.68 -0.78 6.93
CA TYR A 60 -21.92 -0.41 6.24
C TYR A 60 -22.28 -1.42 5.16
N LYS A 61 -23.57 -1.47 4.83
CA LYS A 61 -24.14 -2.25 3.74
C LYS A 61 -23.99 -1.49 2.43
N GLU A 62 -23.58 -2.19 1.39
CA GLU A 62 -23.50 -1.67 0.03
C GLU A 62 -24.37 -2.56 -0.87
N SER A 63 -25.43 -2.00 -1.44
CA SER A 63 -26.39 -2.75 -2.26
C SER A 63 -26.03 -2.73 -3.75
N LYS A 64 -25.48 -1.62 -4.25
CA LYS A 64 -25.03 -1.47 -5.63
C LYS A 64 -23.77 -0.61 -5.66
N ASN A 65 -22.69 -1.16 -6.20
CA ASN A 65 -21.43 -0.45 -6.35
C ASN A 65 -21.01 -0.47 -7.82
N GLU A 66 -21.45 0.53 -8.58
CA GLU A 66 -21.19 0.65 -10.01
C GLU A 66 -19.68 0.73 -10.30
N LEU A 67 -18.89 1.31 -9.39
CA LEU A 67 -17.44 1.33 -9.50
C LEU A 67 -16.84 -0.08 -9.38
N LEU A 68 -17.31 -0.88 -8.41
CA LEU A 68 -16.87 -2.26 -8.27
C LEU A 68 -17.25 -3.08 -9.50
N GLU A 69 -18.49 -2.92 -9.99
CA GLU A 69 -18.98 -3.59 -11.19
C GLU A 69 -18.14 -3.23 -12.42
N GLU A 70 -17.83 -1.93 -12.61
CA GLU A 70 -16.92 -1.44 -13.66
C GLU A 70 -15.52 -2.08 -13.55
N LYS A 71 -14.94 -2.12 -12.35
CA LYS A 71 -13.62 -2.71 -12.12
C LYS A 71 -13.60 -4.22 -12.36
N LEU A 72 -14.66 -4.93 -11.98
CA LEU A 72 -14.79 -6.37 -12.23
C LEU A 72 -14.92 -6.65 -13.74
N ASN A 73 -15.71 -5.85 -14.45
CA ASN A 73 -15.86 -5.97 -15.90
C ASN A 73 -14.54 -5.70 -16.67
N ARG A 74 -13.64 -4.90 -16.09
CA ARG A 74 -12.31 -4.58 -16.68
C ARG A 74 -11.15 -5.31 -16.00
N LEU A 75 -11.43 -6.34 -15.18
CA LEU A 75 -10.40 -6.99 -14.36
C LEU A 75 -9.22 -7.49 -15.22
N ASP A 76 -9.49 -8.17 -16.33
CA ASP A 76 -8.45 -8.70 -17.21
C ASP A 76 -7.58 -7.62 -17.84
N GLU A 77 -8.18 -6.49 -18.22
CA GLU A 77 -7.48 -5.32 -18.74
C GLU A 77 -6.56 -4.73 -17.67
N ILE A 78 -7.09 -4.54 -16.45
CA ILE A 78 -6.34 -4.01 -15.30
C ILE A 78 -5.16 -4.91 -14.97
N CYS A 79 -5.38 -6.22 -14.89
CA CYS A 79 -4.34 -7.21 -14.61
C CYS A 79 -3.26 -7.21 -15.70
N SER A 80 -3.67 -7.20 -16.97
CA SER A 80 -2.77 -7.13 -18.12
C SER A 80 -1.92 -5.86 -18.09
N ASN A 81 -2.52 -4.72 -17.76
CA ASN A 81 -1.81 -3.44 -17.66
C ASN A 81 -0.81 -3.42 -16.50
N ARG A 82 -1.15 -3.99 -15.34
CA ARG A 82 -0.20 -4.14 -14.22
C ARG A 82 1.01 -4.99 -14.59
N ILE A 83 0.80 -6.07 -15.33
CA ILE A 83 1.88 -6.93 -15.84
C ILE A 83 2.79 -6.15 -16.81
N LYS A 84 2.20 -5.40 -17.76
CA LYS A 84 2.97 -4.56 -18.70
C LYS A 84 3.83 -3.52 -17.96
N LYS A 85 3.23 -2.76 -17.05
CA LYS A 85 3.91 -1.72 -16.26
C LYS A 85 5.02 -2.30 -15.38
N THR A 86 4.80 -3.48 -14.79
CA THR A 86 5.82 -4.23 -14.05
C THR A 86 7.03 -4.51 -14.93
N LYS A 87 6.84 -4.99 -16.16
CA LYS A 87 7.94 -5.29 -17.09
C LYS A 87 8.77 -4.05 -17.43
N ILE A 88 8.14 -2.86 -17.50
CA ILE A 88 8.86 -1.60 -17.73
C ILE A 88 9.81 -1.32 -16.56
N TYR A 89 9.31 -1.37 -15.33
CA TYR A 89 10.17 -1.21 -14.15
C TYR A 89 11.26 -2.28 -14.08
N GLN A 90 10.92 -3.57 -14.26
CA GLN A 90 11.90 -4.65 -14.21
C GLN A 90 13.01 -4.49 -15.25
N SER A 91 12.69 -4.01 -16.46
CA SER A 91 13.69 -3.86 -17.52
C SER A 91 14.56 -2.62 -17.34
N LYS A 92 14.00 -1.51 -16.86
CA LYS A 92 14.67 -0.20 -16.89
C LYS A 92 15.18 0.30 -15.53
N LEU A 93 14.56 -0.09 -14.42
CA LEU A 93 14.97 0.35 -13.08
C LEU A 93 16.17 -0.48 -12.61
N LYS A 94 17.35 -0.19 -13.17
CA LYS A 94 18.58 -0.93 -12.93
C LYS A 94 19.63 -0.03 -12.30
N HIS A 95 20.01 -0.35 -11.06
CA HIS A 95 21.08 0.33 -10.35
C HIS A 95 21.70 -0.61 -9.31
N PRO A 96 23.01 -0.52 -8.99
CA PRO A 96 23.65 -1.36 -7.96
C PRO A 96 22.99 -1.27 -6.57
N LEU A 97 22.36 -0.14 -6.25
CA LEU A 97 21.64 0.08 -4.99
C LEU A 97 20.16 -0.34 -5.02
N ILE A 98 19.70 -0.93 -6.12
CA ILE A 98 18.32 -1.41 -6.28
C ILE A 98 18.32 -2.93 -6.40
N ILE A 99 17.62 -3.58 -5.47
CA ILE A 99 17.26 -5.00 -5.59
C ILE A 99 15.83 -5.07 -6.10
N ASN A 100 15.69 -5.49 -7.36
CA ASN A 100 14.39 -5.69 -8.01
C ASN A 100 13.70 -6.97 -7.49
N PRO A 101 12.36 -7.01 -7.47
CA PRO A 101 11.62 -8.19 -7.06
C PRO A 101 11.79 -9.35 -8.04
N LYS A 102 11.84 -10.57 -7.51
CA LYS A 102 11.66 -11.80 -8.29
C LYS A 102 10.17 -12.05 -8.42
N ILE A 103 9.65 -11.95 -9.65
CA ILE A 103 8.21 -12.07 -9.95
C ILE A 103 8.01 -13.31 -10.80
N SER A 104 7.10 -14.20 -10.38
CA SER A 104 6.71 -15.38 -11.16
C SER A 104 5.77 -15.00 -12.31
N SER A 105 5.68 -15.84 -13.34
CA SER A 105 4.88 -15.57 -14.53
C SER A 105 3.37 -15.50 -14.28
N ASP A 106 2.90 -16.13 -13.21
CA ASP A 106 1.51 -16.17 -12.76
C ASP A 106 1.15 -15.07 -11.73
N THR A 107 2.12 -14.22 -11.35
CA THR A 107 1.87 -13.11 -10.42
C THR A 107 1.24 -11.92 -11.13
N ILE A 108 0.21 -11.33 -10.51
CA ILE A 108 -0.33 -10.01 -10.87
C ILE A 108 0.08 -9.00 -9.79
N PRO A 109 1.13 -8.19 -10.02
CA PRO A 109 1.64 -7.30 -8.97
C PRO A 109 0.66 -6.17 -8.66
N TRP A 110 0.34 -6.00 -7.37
CA TRP A 110 -0.46 -4.86 -6.88
C TRP A 110 0.35 -3.55 -6.91
N ARG A 111 1.64 -3.64 -6.56
CA ARG A 111 2.64 -2.57 -6.62
C ARG A 111 3.93 -3.13 -7.21
N TYR A 112 4.72 -2.25 -7.78
CA TYR A 112 6.10 -2.57 -8.08
C TYR A 112 6.95 -2.31 -6.84
N THR A 113 7.33 -3.38 -6.15
CA THR A 113 8.05 -3.29 -4.88
C THR A 113 9.52 -3.66 -5.08
N PHE A 114 10.42 -2.71 -4.89
CA PHE A 114 11.86 -2.96 -4.90
C PHE A 114 12.47 -2.62 -3.53
N ARG A 115 13.70 -3.08 -3.30
CA ARG A 115 14.49 -2.69 -2.12
C ARG A 115 15.59 -1.73 -2.53
N PHE A 116 15.65 -0.59 -1.85
CA PHE A 116 16.76 0.34 -1.93
C PHE A 116 17.77 0.02 -0.82
N ILE A 117 19.01 -0.30 -1.19
CA ILE A 117 20.08 -0.66 -0.25
C ILE A 117 21.10 0.47 -0.04
N GLY A 118 20.78 1.69 -0.49
CA GLY A 118 21.59 2.87 -0.20
C GLY A 118 21.50 3.32 1.25
N LYS A 119 22.07 4.50 1.54
CA LYS A 119 22.26 5.00 2.92
C LYS A 119 20.94 5.21 3.67
N SER A 120 19.96 5.86 3.03
CA SER A 120 18.66 6.17 3.63
C SER A 120 17.53 6.03 2.61
N ARG A 121 16.63 5.09 2.84
CA ARG A 121 15.41 4.91 2.04
C ARG A 121 14.46 6.09 2.21
N ASP A 122 14.35 6.63 3.42
CA ASP A 122 13.44 7.72 3.72
C ASP A 122 13.87 9.03 3.02
N ASP A 123 15.19 9.30 2.94
CA ASP A 123 15.73 10.44 2.17
C ASP A 123 15.40 10.30 0.68
N LEU A 124 15.53 9.09 0.12
CA LEU A 124 15.12 8.81 -1.25
C LEU A 124 13.63 9.09 -1.43
N LEU A 125 12.76 8.56 -0.57
CA LEU A 125 11.32 8.81 -0.66
C LEU A 125 10.97 10.29 -0.56
N GLN A 126 11.66 11.05 0.29
CA GLN A 126 11.46 12.49 0.39
C GLN A 126 11.79 13.20 -0.94
N LYS A 127 12.93 12.86 -1.55
CA LYS A 127 13.32 13.39 -2.87
C LYS A 127 12.33 12.98 -3.97
N LEU A 128 11.86 11.74 -3.99
CA LEU A 128 10.89 11.29 -4.99
C LEU A 128 9.57 12.06 -4.85
N ARG A 129 9.08 12.24 -3.62
CA ARG A 129 7.86 13.01 -3.36
C ARG A 129 7.99 14.48 -3.70
N SER A 130 9.18 15.09 -3.53
CA SER A 130 9.42 16.48 -3.98
C SER A 130 9.36 16.63 -5.51
N HIS A 131 9.49 15.53 -6.26
CA HIS A 131 9.28 15.47 -7.71
C HIS A 131 7.87 14.98 -8.08
N ASN A 132 6.91 15.01 -7.14
CA ASN A 132 5.54 14.52 -7.33
C ASN A 132 5.44 13.03 -7.71
N ILE A 133 6.43 12.22 -7.32
CA ILE A 133 6.37 10.77 -7.47
C ILE A 133 5.70 10.20 -6.23
N ASP A 134 4.45 9.76 -6.38
CA ASP A 134 3.75 9.03 -5.34
C ASP A 134 4.42 7.66 -5.15
N CYS A 135 4.86 7.41 -3.92
CA CYS A 135 5.54 6.19 -3.52
C CYS A 135 5.35 5.95 -2.01
N SER A 136 5.27 4.67 -1.63
CA SER A 136 5.11 4.28 -0.22
C SER A 136 6.24 3.39 0.25
N SER A 137 6.44 3.39 1.57
CA SER A 137 7.34 2.50 2.31
C SER A 137 6.58 1.45 3.12
N TRP A 138 5.26 1.32 2.90
CA TRP A 138 4.44 0.48 3.76
C TRP A 138 4.89 -0.97 3.68
N TYR A 139 5.44 -1.46 4.80
CA TYR A 139 5.31 -2.76 5.46
C TYR A 139 6.17 -2.66 6.72
N GLU A 140 5.56 -2.31 7.86
CA GLU A 140 6.26 -2.25 9.14
C GLU A 140 6.66 -3.66 9.61
N CYS A 141 7.77 -3.78 10.32
CA CYS A 141 8.14 -5.04 10.94
C CYS A 141 7.09 -5.44 11.99
N ASN A 142 6.66 -6.70 11.93
CA ASN A 142 5.55 -7.21 12.74
C ASN A 142 5.81 -7.14 14.25
N ASP A 143 7.08 -7.19 14.68
CA ASP A 143 7.46 -7.05 16.09
C ASP A 143 6.97 -5.74 16.71
N LYS A 144 6.97 -4.66 15.92
CA LYS A 144 6.52 -3.34 16.35
C LYS A 144 5.00 -3.25 16.55
N ILE A 145 4.22 -4.01 15.77
CA ILE A 145 2.75 -3.98 15.80
C ILE A 145 2.21 -4.89 16.91
N PHE A 146 2.76 -6.10 17.03
CA PHE A 146 2.20 -7.13 17.92
C PHE A 146 2.90 -7.21 19.28
N SER A 147 3.80 -6.27 19.58
CA SER A 147 4.55 -6.15 20.84
C SER A 147 5.11 -7.49 21.34
N TYR A 148 5.53 -8.36 20.42
CA TYR A 148 6.10 -9.66 20.76
C TYR A 148 7.59 -9.48 21.00
N PRO A 149 8.08 -9.56 22.26
CA PRO A 149 9.49 -9.50 22.52
C PRO A 149 10.13 -10.74 21.86
N HIS A 150 11.11 -10.50 20.98
CA HIS A 150 12.01 -11.52 20.43
C HIS A 150 11.55 -12.40 19.26
N CYS A 151 10.64 -11.96 18.38
CA CYS A 151 10.58 -12.64 17.08
C CYS A 151 11.82 -12.23 16.26
N GLY A 152 12.73 -13.18 16.01
CA GLY A 152 13.98 -13.00 15.25
C GLY A 152 13.75 -12.75 13.75
N LEU A 153 12.89 -11.79 13.42
CA LEU A 153 12.47 -11.43 12.06
C LEU A 153 13.46 -10.45 11.43
N GLU A 154 14.74 -10.80 11.40
CA GLU A 154 15.80 -9.91 10.90
C GLU A 154 15.57 -9.52 9.43
N ASN A 155 15.06 -10.44 8.61
CA ASN A 155 14.70 -10.14 7.23
C ASN A 155 13.57 -9.11 7.13
N SER A 156 12.59 -9.14 8.04
CA SER A 156 11.51 -8.15 8.08
C SER A 156 12.03 -6.77 8.47
N LYS A 157 12.93 -6.70 9.47
CA LYS A 157 13.59 -5.44 9.87
C LYS A 157 14.44 -4.85 8.74
N ILE A 158 15.16 -5.70 8.00
CA ILE A 158 15.94 -5.27 6.82
C ILE A 158 15.00 -4.78 5.72
N PHE A 159 13.94 -5.55 5.42
CA PHE A 159 13.00 -5.23 4.37
C PHE A 159 12.27 -3.91 4.62
N GLU A 160 11.75 -3.72 5.84
CA GLU A 160 11.07 -2.49 6.26
C GLU A 160 11.93 -1.24 5.96
N LYS A 161 13.23 -1.29 6.27
CA LYS A 161 14.16 -0.17 6.07
C LYS A 161 14.51 0.09 4.61
N GLN A 162 14.18 -0.82 3.70
CA GLN A 162 14.64 -0.78 2.31
C GLN A 162 13.49 -0.75 1.31
N VAL A 163 12.27 -1.13 1.70
CA VAL A 163 11.15 -1.29 0.79
C VAL A 163 10.71 0.04 0.18
N VAL A 164 10.50 0.05 -1.13
CA VAL A 164 9.86 1.14 -1.87
C VAL A 164 8.79 0.52 -2.76
N ASN A 165 7.56 1.02 -2.66
CA ASN A 165 6.41 0.58 -3.44
C ASN A 165 6.02 1.67 -4.44
N LEU A 166 5.96 1.31 -5.72
CA LEU A 166 5.51 2.16 -6.81
C LEU A 166 4.15 1.67 -7.34
N TRP A 167 3.34 2.62 -7.82
CA TRP A 167 1.99 2.35 -8.31
C TRP A 167 2.01 1.65 -9.68
N LEU A 168 1.00 0.81 -9.93
CA LEU A 168 0.81 0.08 -11.18
C LEU A 168 -0.65 0.16 -11.70
N ASP A 169 -1.55 0.76 -10.93
CA ASP A 169 -2.96 0.90 -11.31
C ASP A 169 -3.14 2.02 -12.35
N GLU A 170 -4.40 2.29 -12.67
CA GLU A 170 -4.80 3.19 -13.75
C GLU A 170 -4.39 4.65 -13.54
N SER A 171 -4.03 5.04 -12.31
CA SER A 171 -3.59 6.41 -12.01
C SER A 171 -2.25 6.79 -12.63
N ILE A 172 -1.44 5.81 -13.05
CA ILE A 172 -0.09 6.04 -13.58
C ILE A 172 0.07 5.49 -15.00
N SER A 173 0.53 6.32 -15.93
CA SER A 173 0.76 5.90 -17.32
C SER A 173 2.14 5.25 -17.52
N GLU A 174 2.32 4.49 -18.61
CA GLU A 174 3.64 3.93 -18.95
C GLU A 174 4.71 5.00 -19.20
N ASN A 175 4.33 6.15 -19.74
CA ASN A 175 5.27 7.26 -19.96
C ASN A 175 5.68 7.91 -18.65
N GLN A 176 4.72 8.11 -17.74
CA GLN A 176 5.01 8.59 -16.39
C GLN A 176 5.90 7.61 -15.62
N ILE A 177 5.70 6.29 -15.79
CA ILE A 177 6.62 5.28 -15.23
C ILE A 177 8.05 5.48 -15.73
N LYS A 178 8.24 5.69 -17.04
CA LYS A 178 9.58 5.91 -17.62
C LYS A 178 10.23 7.18 -17.03
N GLN A 179 9.49 8.28 -16.98
CA GLN A 179 9.96 9.53 -16.36
C GLN A 179 10.30 9.34 -14.87
N ASN A 180 9.46 8.63 -14.12
CA ASN A 180 9.72 8.32 -12.73
C ASN A 180 11.00 7.48 -12.58
N ILE A 181 11.26 6.52 -13.47
CA ILE A 181 12.49 5.72 -13.45
C ILE A 181 13.71 6.63 -13.64
N ASP A 182 13.68 7.54 -14.61
CA ASP A 182 14.79 8.45 -14.87
C ASP A 182 15.09 9.30 -13.61
N ILE A 183 14.06 9.91 -13.02
CA ILE A 183 14.19 10.69 -11.77
C ILE A 183 14.71 9.83 -10.61
N ILE A 184 14.22 8.59 -10.47
CA ILE A 184 14.68 7.68 -9.42
C ILE A 184 16.18 7.42 -9.58
N LEU A 185 16.64 7.11 -10.80
CA LEU A 185 18.04 6.80 -11.06
C LEU A 185 18.95 8.02 -10.87
N GLU A 186 18.47 9.23 -11.13
CA GLU A 186 19.21 10.49 -10.88
C GLU A 186 19.33 10.84 -9.39
N ASN A 187 18.45 10.30 -8.53
CA ASN A 187 18.35 10.69 -7.12
C ASN A 187 18.86 9.63 -6.13
N ILE A 188 19.35 8.50 -6.65
CA ILE A 188 19.98 7.41 -5.88
C ILE A 188 21.47 7.68 -5.66
#